data_AF-A0A8T9SWP7-F1
#
_entry.id   AF-A0A8T9SWP7-F1
#
_cell.length_a   1.000
_cell.length_b   1.000
_cell.length_c   1.000
_cell.angle_alpha   90.00
_cell.angle_beta   90.00
_cell.angle_gamma   90.00
#
_symmetry.space_group_name_H-M   'P 1'
#
loop_
_entity.id
_entity.type
_entity.pdbx_description
1 polymer ?
#
loop_
_entity_poly.entity_id
_entity_poly.type
_entity_poly.pdbx_seq_one_letter_code
_entity_poly.pdbx_strand_id
1 'polypeptide(L)'
;MPKTSTSFKAGQGGRKKGAKNKFTTALTERIEDVLSKLDETLLEDLEKLTPAKRVEAFLQLQEYVRPKLSRKEHTGEGGGPIQLTTIRLTEVKREGQP
;
A
#
# COMPACT_ATOMS: atom_id res chain seq x y z
N MET A 1 31.25 2.95 54.03
CA MET A 1 30.02 2.56 53.32
C MET A 1 30.39 2.05 51.93
N PRO A 2 30.23 0.76 51.60
CA PRO A 2 30.49 0.25 50.25
C PRO A 2 29.37 0.69 49.29
N LYS A 3 29.71 1.11 48.08
CA LYS A 3 28.75 1.58 47.06
C LYS A 3 27.99 0.38 46.49
N THR A 4 26.65 0.42 46.50
CA THR A 4 25.81 -0.58 45.83
C THR A 4 25.96 -0.49 44.31
N SER A 5 26.24 -1.62 43.67
CA SER A 5 26.38 -1.73 42.21
C SER A 5 25.00 -1.79 41.56
N THR A 6 24.40 -0.63 41.31
CA THR A 6 23.21 -0.49 40.46
C THR A 6 23.63 0.04 39.10
N SER A 7 24.28 -0.79 38.28
CA SER A 7 24.46 -0.50 36.85
C SER A 7 23.68 -1.52 36.04
N PHE A 8 22.69 -1.04 35.28
CA PHE A 8 21.97 -1.88 34.32
C PHE A 8 22.92 -2.22 33.16
N LYS A 9 23.14 -3.51 32.89
CA LYS A 9 23.89 -3.95 31.71
C LYS A 9 23.08 -3.65 30.45
N ALA A 10 23.70 -3.13 29.40
CA ALA A 10 23.04 -2.92 28.12
C ALA A 10 22.43 -4.25 27.62
N GLY A 11 21.10 -4.29 27.47
CA GLY A 11 20.34 -5.50 27.12
C GLY A 11 19.66 -6.23 28.29
N GLN A 12 19.92 -5.87 29.55
CA GLN A 12 19.19 -6.38 30.72
C GLN A 12 18.41 -5.25 31.41
N GLY A 13 17.07 -5.34 31.38
CA GLY A 13 16.16 -4.47 32.15
C GLY A 13 15.42 -3.37 31.36
N GLY A 14 15.60 -3.30 30.03
CA GLY A 14 14.87 -2.36 29.16
C GLY A 14 13.75 -3.02 28.36
N ARG A 15 12.78 -2.21 27.89
CA ARG A 15 11.77 -2.64 26.92
C ARG A 15 12.46 -3.16 25.65
N LYS A 16 12.19 -4.41 25.25
CA LYS A 16 12.84 -5.05 24.08
C LYS A 16 12.69 -4.18 22.82
N LYS A 17 13.74 -4.11 21.99
CA LYS A 17 13.71 -3.42 20.70
C LYS A 17 12.58 -4.00 19.85
N GLY A 18 11.67 -3.13 19.37
CA GLY A 18 10.49 -3.51 18.60
C GLY A 18 9.21 -3.74 19.42
N ALA A 19 9.25 -3.63 20.75
CA ALA A 19 8.04 -3.77 21.55
C ALA A 19 7.08 -2.58 21.30
N LYS A 20 5.90 -2.86 20.74
CA LYS A 20 4.84 -1.90 20.36
C LYS A 20 4.47 -0.91 21.47
N ASN A 21 4.65 0.39 21.26
CA ASN A 21 4.28 1.42 22.25
C ASN A 21 2.83 1.17 22.76
N LYS A 22 2.65 1.10 24.10
CA LYS A 22 1.35 0.81 24.72
C LYS A 22 0.29 1.82 24.29
N PHE A 23 0.67 3.08 24.16
CA PHE A 23 -0.21 4.14 23.69
C PHE A 23 -0.67 3.90 22.25
N THR A 24 0.25 3.53 21.36
CA THR A 24 -0.07 3.22 19.96
C THR A 24 -1.00 2.01 19.85
N THR A 25 -0.79 0.98 20.69
CA THR A 25 -1.65 -0.21 20.69
C THR A 25 -3.08 0.14 21.12
N ALA A 26 -3.23 0.88 22.22
CA ALA A 26 -4.53 1.34 22.70
C ALA A 26 -5.22 2.29 21.70
N LEU A 27 -4.47 3.08 20.94
CA LEU A 27 -5.02 3.91 19.87
C LEU A 27 -5.55 3.07 18.72
N THR A 28 -4.80 2.05 18.28
CA THR A 28 -5.24 1.12 17.22
C THR A 28 -6.53 0.41 17.63
N GLU A 29 -6.59 -0.15 18.85
CA GLU A 29 -7.78 -0.81 19.39
C GLU A 29 -9.01 0.12 19.37
N ARG A 30 -8.83 1.38 19.80
CA ARG A 30 -9.93 2.36 19.77
C ARG A 30 -10.41 2.69 18.36
N ILE A 31 -9.50 2.73 17.38
CA ILE A 31 -9.87 2.98 15.98
C ILE A 31 -10.64 1.77 15.44
N GLU A 32 -10.19 0.55 15.74
CA GLU A 32 -10.88 -0.70 15.37
C GLU A 32 -12.29 -0.78 15.97
N ASP A 33 -12.45 -0.37 17.23
CA ASP A 33 -13.76 -0.30 17.90
C ASP A 33 -14.72 0.68 17.20
N VAL A 34 -14.20 1.83 16.77
CA VAL A 34 -15.00 2.83 16.04
C VAL A 34 -15.40 2.31 14.67
N LEU A 35 -14.46 1.71 13.93
CA LEU A 35 -14.74 1.14 12.61
C LEU A 35 -15.79 0.03 12.68
N SER A 36 -15.65 -0.88 13.66
CA SER A 36 -16.60 -1.98 13.85
C SER A 36 -18.02 -1.48 14.11
N LYS A 37 -18.18 -0.40 14.89
CA LYS A 37 -19.50 0.21 15.15
C LYS A 37 -20.07 0.92 13.92
N LEU A 38 -19.23 1.56 13.13
CA LEU A 38 -19.66 2.23 11.90
C LEU A 38 -20.08 1.23 10.82
N ASP A 39 -19.43 0.05 10.77
CA ASP A 39 -19.78 -1.00 9.81
C ASP A 39 -21.23 -1.48 9.99
N GLU A 40 -21.75 -1.52 11.21
CA GLU A 40 -23.14 -1.90 11.49
C GLU A 40 -24.17 -0.93 10.89
N THR A 41 -23.86 0.37 10.86
CA THR A 41 -24.77 1.42 10.35
C THR A 41 -24.43 1.93 8.96
N LEU A 42 -23.32 1.47 8.38
CA LEU A 42 -22.73 2.04 7.16
C LEU A 42 -23.73 2.11 6.00
N LEU A 43 -24.52 1.07 5.79
CA LEU A 43 -25.50 1.02 4.71
C LEU A 43 -26.60 2.08 4.88
N GLU A 44 -27.15 2.21 6.08
CA GLU A 44 -28.17 3.22 6.39
C GLU A 44 -27.60 4.64 6.25
N ASP A 45 -26.34 4.84 6.61
CA ASP A 45 -25.69 6.14 6.52
C ASP A 45 -25.41 6.51 5.05
N LEU A 46 -25.00 5.55 4.22
CA LEU A 46 -24.89 5.74 2.76
C LEU A 46 -26.23 6.08 2.12
N GLU A 47 -27.34 5.52 2.62
CA GLU A 47 -28.69 5.82 2.14
C GLU A 47 -29.17 7.23 2.50
N LYS A 48 -28.68 7.80 3.60
CA LYS A 48 -28.96 9.18 4.02
C LYS A 48 -28.13 10.22 3.26
N LEU A 49 -27.04 9.81 2.61
CA LEU A 49 -26.21 10.72 1.82
C LEU A 49 -26.92 11.21 0.55
N THR A 50 -26.55 12.42 0.13
CA THR A 50 -26.94 12.94 -1.18
C THR A 50 -26.42 12.02 -2.30
N PRO A 51 -27.11 11.94 -3.45
CA PRO A 51 -26.72 11.05 -4.54
C PRO A 51 -25.26 11.22 -4.98
N ALA A 52 -24.79 12.47 -5.06
CA ALA A 52 -23.40 12.77 -5.42
C ALA A 52 -22.39 12.22 -4.40
N LYS A 53 -22.67 12.37 -3.10
CA LYS A 53 -21.80 11.88 -2.02
C LYS A 53 -21.79 10.36 -1.93
N ARG A 54 -22.91 9.71 -2.22
CA ARG A 54 -23.01 8.25 -2.28
C ARG A 54 -22.13 7.67 -3.38
N VAL A 55 -22.15 8.28 -4.58
CA VAL A 55 -21.28 7.87 -5.70
C VAL A 55 -19.81 8.09 -5.36
N GLU A 56 -19.46 9.21 -4.72
CA GLU A 56 -18.09 9.49 -4.26
C GLU A 56 -17.59 8.43 -3.27
N ALA A 57 -18.39 8.11 -2.24
CA ALA A 57 -18.06 7.06 -1.26
C ALA A 57 -17.89 5.69 -1.93
N PHE A 58 -18.76 5.35 -2.88
CA PHE A 58 -18.66 4.11 -3.66
C PHE A 58 -17.35 4.03 -4.45
N LEU A 59 -16.93 5.12 -5.12
CA LEU A 59 -15.68 5.15 -5.88
C LEU A 59 -14.44 4.98 -4.98
N GLN A 60 -14.46 5.53 -3.76
CA GLN A 60 -13.38 5.35 -2.79
C GLN A 60 -13.31 3.90 -2.28
N LEU A 61 -14.45 3.28 -2.00
CA LEU A 61 -14.52 1.87 -1.55
C LEU A 61 -14.14 0.89 -2.66
N GLN A 62 -14.48 1.20 -3.92
CA GLN A 62 -14.20 0.36 -5.08
C GLN A 62 -12.70 0.01 -5.21
N GLU A 63 -11.79 0.91 -4.85
CA GLU A 63 -10.34 0.70 -5.02
C GLU A 63 -9.79 -0.46 -4.17
N TYR A 64 -10.44 -0.75 -3.04
CA TYR A 64 -10.05 -1.87 -2.16
C TYR A 64 -10.54 -3.23 -2.67
N VAL A 65 -11.60 -3.24 -3.48
CA VAL A 65 -12.15 -4.48 -4.08
C VAL A 65 -11.59 -4.71 -5.48
N ARG A 66 -11.42 -3.63 -6.24
CA ARG A 66 -10.93 -3.64 -7.61
C ARG A 66 -9.72 -2.70 -7.67
N PRO A 67 -8.50 -3.23 -7.46
CA PRO A 67 -7.31 -2.40 -7.47
C PRO A 67 -7.26 -1.63 -8.78
N LYS A 68 -7.10 -0.31 -8.67
CA LYS A 68 -6.97 0.53 -9.85
C LYS A 68 -5.76 0.04 -10.64
N LEU A 69 -5.95 -0.18 -11.94
CA LEU A 69 -4.85 -0.56 -12.80
C LEU A 69 -3.73 0.45 -12.61
N SER A 70 -2.59 -0.01 -12.10
CA SER A 70 -1.41 0.84 -11.88
C SER A 70 -1.12 1.55 -13.19
N ARG A 71 -1.06 2.88 -13.17
CA ARG A 71 -0.63 3.65 -14.34
C ARG A 71 0.79 3.19 -14.67
N LYS A 72 0.93 2.36 -15.70
CA LYS A 72 2.24 2.00 -16.23
C LYS A 72 2.76 3.22 -16.97
N GLU A 73 3.78 3.84 -16.41
CA GLU A 73 4.57 4.81 -17.15
C GLU A 73 5.55 4.03 -18.02
N HIS A 74 5.39 4.15 -19.34
CA HIS A 74 6.37 3.58 -20.26
C HIS A 74 7.55 4.55 -20.35
N THR A 75 8.55 4.32 -19.52
CA THR A 75 9.84 5.03 -19.59
C THR A 75 10.94 4.05 -20.04
N GLY A 76 11.97 4.59 -20.68
CA GLY A 76 13.22 3.88 -20.94
C GLY A 76 14.02 3.67 -19.64
N GLU A 77 15.17 3.02 -19.77
CA GLU A 77 16.07 2.77 -18.64
C GLU A 77 16.34 4.05 -17.84
N GLY A 78 16.13 4.00 -16.52
CA GLY A 78 16.33 5.15 -15.62
C GLY A 78 15.35 6.31 -15.78
N GLY A 79 14.18 6.11 -16.42
CA GLY A 79 13.24 7.21 -16.69
C GLY A 79 13.52 7.95 -18.00
N GLY A 80 14.45 7.45 -18.81
CA GLY A 80 14.83 8.04 -20.09
C GLY A 80 13.80 7.83 -21.21
N PRO A 81 14.06 8.35 -22.43
CA PRO A 81 13.20 8.11 -23.59
C PRO A 81 13.15 6.62 -23.94
N ILE A 82 11.98 6.16 -24.41
CA ILE A 82 11.79 4.77 -24.87
C ILE A 82 12.65 4.54 -26.12
N GLN A 83 13.52 3.54 -26.08
CA GLN A 83 14.27 3.08 -27.27
C GLN A 83 13.44 2.04 -28.02
N LEU A 84 12.97 2.37 -29.22
CA LEU A 84 12.23 1.44 -30.09
C LEU A 84 13.18 0.82 -31.11
N THR A 85 13.41 -0.49 -31.01
CA THR A 85 14.13 -1.25 -32.06
C THR A 85 13.10 -1.79 -33.05
N THR A 86 13.07 -1.22 -34.26
CA THR A 86 12.20 -1.72 -35.33
C THR A 86 12.98 -2.70 -36.19
N ILE A 87 12.64 -3.99 -36.13
CA ILE A 87 13.19 -5.00 -37.05
C ILE A 87 12.27 -5.01 -38.28
N ARG A 88 12.78 -4.55 -39.42
CA ARG A 88 12.14 -4.76 -40.72
C ARG A 88 12.65 -6.09 -41.30
N LEU A 89 11.80 -7.10 -41.31
CA LEU A 89 12.02 -8.30 -42.10
C LEU A 89 11.98 -7.90 -43.58
N THR A 90 13.12 -8.01 -44.26
CA THR A 90 13.20 -7.91 -45.71
C THR A 90 13.41 -9.32 -46.25
N GLU A 91 12.65 -9.69 -47.26
CA GLU A 91 12.55 -11.05 -47.79
C GLU A 91 13.93 -11.64 -48.13
N VAL A 92 14.15 -12.88 -47.69
CA VAL A 92 15.33 -13.68 -48.04
C VAL A 92 15.26 -14.03 -49.52
N LYS A 93 16.24 -13.59 -50.31
CA LYS A 93 16.45 -14.08 -51.67
C LYS A 93 16.52 -15.61 -51.62
N ARG A 94 15.58 -16.28 -52.31
CA ARG A 94 15.70 -17.71 -52.62
C ARG A 94 16.87 -17.87 -53.57
N GLU A 95 18.02 -18.31 -53.06
CA GLU A 95 19.05 -18.91 -53.91
C GLU A 95 18.53 -20.27 -54.37
N GLY A 96 18.28 -20.37 -55.67
CA GLY A 96 17.94 -21.63 -56.33
C GLY A 96 16.88 -21.48 -57.41
N GLN A 97 17.31 -21.09 -58.62
CA GLN A 97 17.01 -21.75 -59.91
C GLN A 97 17.25 -20.80 -61.09
N PRO A 98 17.55 -21.34 -62.29
CA PRO A 98 18.37 -22.50 -62.65
C PRO A 98 19.82 -22.13 -63.03
#